data_AF-A0A3A0C9N3-F1
#
_entry.id   AF-A0A3A0C9N3-F1
#
_cell.length_a   1.000
_cell.length_b   1.000
_cell.length_c   1.000
_cell.angle_alpha   90.00
_cell.angle_beta   90.00
_cell.angle_gamma   90.00
#
_symmetry.space_group_name_H-M   'P 1'
#
loop_
_entity.id
_entity.type
_entity.pdbx_description
1 polymer ?
#
loop_
_entity_poly.entity_id
_entity_poly.type
_entity_poly.pdbx_seq_one_letter_code
_entity_poly.pdbx_strand_id
1 'polypeptide(L)'
;MTVAGTVFQLAMIVAGHYSEFVRNNVFAIGGMAISLVFGALWAARGASGKGNAFVGGGMVGGICAVIGIAASVLLGDTPAPVLAFGTLGSAVAGGIGGLAARALGGKKTAAA
;
A
#
# COMPACT_ATOMS: atom_id res chain seq x y z
N MET A 1 -1.74 1.35 11.26
CA MET A 1 -1.91 0.78 9.90
C MET A 1 -0.66 1.01 9.07
N THR A 2 -0.10 2.22 9.07
CA THR A 2 1.20 2.52 8.44
C THR A 2 2.35 1.66 8.97
N VAL A 3 2.53 1.52 10.29
CA VAL A 3 3.64 0.71 10.88
C VAL A 3 3.62 -0.75 10.43
N ALA A 4 2.47 -1.42 10.51
CA ALA A 4 2.34 -2.82 10.09
C ALA A 4 2.50 -2.98 8.57
N GLY A 5 2.01 -2.02 7.77
CA GLY A 5 2.25 -2.00 6.33
C GLY A 5 3.73 -1.81 6.01
N THR A 6 4.43 -0.93 6.72
CA THR A 6 5.85 -0.67 6.55
C THR A 6 6.68 -1.90 6.88
N VAL A 7 6.34 -2.63 7.96
CA VAL A 7 7.00 -3.90 8.28
C VAL A 7 6.82 -4.92 7.15
N PHE A 8 5.62 -5.02 6.58
CA PHE A 8 5.35 -5.94 5.48
C PHE A 8 6.08 -5.53 4.19
N GLN A 9 6.20 -4.23 3.93
CA GLN A 9 6.99 -3.71 2.81
C GLN A 9 8.47 -3.99 3.02
N LEU A 10 9.02 -3.74 4.21
CA LEU A 10 10.41 -4.09 4.55
C LEU A 10 10.67 -5.60 4.39
N ALA A 11 9.76 -6.46 4.86
CA ALA A 11 9.89 -7.90 4.67
C ALA A 11 9.94 -8.29 3.19
N MET A 12 9.14 -7.64 2.35
CA MET A 12 9.15 -7.91 0.91
C MET A 12 10.40 -7.36 0.21
N ILE A 13 10.96 -6.26 0.71
CA ILE A 13 12.23 -5.69 0.23
C ILE A 13 13.38 -6.63 0.53
N VAL A 14 13.45 -7.13 1.76
CA VAL A 14 14.44 -8.13 2.17
C VAL A 14 14.28 -9.38 1.31
N ALA A 15 13.07 -9.85 1.04
CA ALA A 15 12.84 -10.97 0.13
C ALA A 15 13.29 -10.66 -1.32
N GLY A 16 13.13 -9.41 -1.79
CA GLY A 16 13.61 -8.93 -3.08
C GLY A 16 15.14 -8.88 -3.19
N HIS A 17 15.84 -8.63 -2.08
CA HIS A 17 17.30 -8.64 -2.03
C HIS A 17 17.90 -10.02 -2.32
N TYR A 18 17.25 -11.08 -1.83
CA TYR A 18 17.71 -12.46 -2.03
C TYR A 18 17.20 -13.11 -3.33
N SER A 19 16.31 -12.45 -4.09
CA SER A 19 15.69 -13.02 -5.28
C SER A 19 15.42 -11.97 -6.37
N GLU A 20 16.17 -12.04 -7.47
CA GLU A 20 15.96 -11.19 -8.65
C GLU A 20 14.54 -11.32 -9.24
N PHE A 21 13.93 -12.50 -9.08
CA PHE A 21 12.55 -12.73 -9.52
C PHE A 21 11.56 -11.86 -8.74
N VAL A 22 11.75 -11.75 -7.42
CA VAL A 22 10.91 -10.93 -6.54
C VAL A 22 11.12 -9.44 -6.85
N ARG A 23 12.37 -9.02 -7.05
CA ARG A 23 12.72 -7.65 -7.45
C ARG A 23 12.03 -7.22 -8.75
N ASN A 24 12.02 -8.08 -9.76
CA ASN A 24 11.57 -7.69 -11.10
C ASN A 24 10.06 -7.89 -11.33
N ASN A 25 9.41 -8.85 -10.66
CA ASN A 25 8.01 -9.20 -10.93
C ASN A 25 7.07 -8.97 -9.75
N VAL A 26 7.55 -9.12 -8.52
CA VAL A 26 6.69 -9.16 -7.32
C VAL A 26 6.71 -7.83 -6.58
N PHE A 27 7.78 -7.03 -6.72
CA PHE A 27 7.96 -5.78 -5.99
C PHE A 27 6.85 -4.75 -6.24
N ALA A 28 6.54 -4.52 -7.53
CA ALA A 28 5.50 -3.56 -7.91
C ALA A 28 4.10 -4.06 -7.52
N ILE A 29 3.78 -5.31 -7.88
CA ILE A 29 2.45 -5.89 -7.64
C ILE A 29 2.19 -6.04 -6.14
N GLY A 30 3.14 -6.62 -5.40
CA GLY A 30 2.96 -6.85 -3.98
C GLY A 30 3.06 -5.56 -3.15
N GLY A 31 3.88 -4.58 -3.54
CA GLY A 31 3.94 -3.28 -2.87
C GLY A 31 2.61 -2.51 -3.01
N MET A 32 1.99 -2.59 -4.20
CA MET A 32 0.65 -2.08 -4.43
C MET A 32 -0.43 -2.89 -3.70
N ALA A 33 -0.32 -4.22 -3.62
CA ALA A 33 -1.25 -5.06 -2.89
C ALA A 33 -1.24 -4.78 -1.38
N ILE A 34 -0.05 -4.62 -0.78
CA ILE A 34 0.09 -4.22 0.63
C ILE A 34 -0.58 -2.85 0.84
N SER A 35 -0.29 -1.89 -0.03
CA SER A 35 -0.87 -0.54 0.04
C SER A 35 -2.40 -0.57 -0.09
N LEU A 36 -2.94 -1.41 -0.97
CA LEU A 36 -4.37 -1.64 -1.14
C LEU A 36 -5.01 -2.25 0.11
N VAL A 37 -4.41 -3.28 0.70
CA VAL A 37 -4.93 -3.95 1.91
C VAL A 37 -4.90 -3.02 3.12
N PHE A 38 -3.80 -2.27 3.32
CA PHE A 38 -3.69 -1.36 4.45
C PHE A 38 -4.53 -0.08 4.27
N GLY A 39 -4.70 0.40 3.04
CA GLY A 39 -5.67 1.46 2.71
C GLY A 39 -7.12 1.02 2.94
N ALA A 40 -7.44 -0.22 2.57
CA ALA A 40 -8.72 -0.86 2.85
C ALA A 40 -9.01 -0.99 4.35
N LEU A 41 -8.04 -1.50 5.13
CA LEU A 41 -8.16 -1.64 6.58
C LEU A 41 -8.31 -0.29 7.29
N TRP A 42 -7.66 0.77 6.78
CA TRP A 42 -7.86 2.12 7.32
C TRP A 42 -9.29 2.61 7.08
N ALA A 43 -9.80 2.49 5.86
CA ALA A 43 -11.15 2.95 5.55
C ALA A 43 -12.24 2.13 6.28
N ALA A 44 -11.99 0.84 6.49
CA ALA A 44 -12.86 -0.05 7.27
C ALA A 44 -12.98 0.36 8.75
N ARG A 45 -12.04 1.14 9.31
CA ARG A 45 -12.10 1.63 10.70
C ARG A 45 -13.02 2.86 10.90
N GLY A 46 -13.70 3.32 9.85
CA GLY A 46 -14.73 4.37 9.99
C GLY A 46 -14.53 5.58 9.10
N ALA A 47 -14.08 5.39 7.85
CA ALA A 47 -13.99 6.52 6.92
C ALA A 47 -15.37 7.14 6.61
N SER A 48 -15.56 8.37 7.10
CA SER A 48 -16.72 9.22 6.82
C SER A 48 -16.65 9.79 5.40
N GLY A 49 -17.30 9.15 4.43
CA GLY A 49 -17.41 9.63 3.05
C GLY A 49 -16.47 8.93 2.05
N LYS A 50 -16.85 8.96 0.76
CA LYS A 50 -16.07 8.29 -0.32
C LYS A 50 -14.74 9.00 -0.54
N GLY A 51 -14.77 10.35 -0.49
CA GLY A 51 -13.56 11.17 -0.58
C GLY A 51 -12.57 10.91 0.55
N ASN A 52 -13.05 10.84 1.81
CA ASN A 52 -12.19 10.54 2.96
C ASN A 52 -11.59 9.12 2.89
N ALA A 53 -12.35 8.14 2.41
CA ALA A 53 -11.84 6.78 2.22
C ALA A 53 -10.74 6.68 1.15
N PHE A 54 -10.89 7.39 0.03
CA PHE A 54 -9.87 7.44 -1.01
C PHE A 54 -8.62 8.20 -0.54
N VAL A 55 -8.80 9.40 0.01
CA VAL A 55 -7.67 10.25 0.44
C VAL A 55 -6.92 9.61 1.61
N GLY A 56 -7.64 9.13 2.63
CA GLY A 56 -7.01 8.49 3.78
C GLY A 56 -6.40 7.13 3.46
N GLY A 57 -7.08 6.30 2.64
CA GLY A 57 -6.51 5.05 2.14
C GLY A 57 -5.25 5.28 1.30
N GLY A 58 -5.27 6.31 0.45
CA GLY A 58 -4.14 6.67 -0.39
C GLY A 58 -2.97 7.29 0.38
N MET A 59 -3.24 8.08 1.42
CA MET A 59 -2.18 8.57 2.32
C MET A 59 -1.52 7.41 3.07
N VAL A 60 -2.30 6.46 3.60
CA VAL A 60 -1.74 5.30 4.30
C VAL A 60 -0.92 4.43 3.35
N GLY A 61 -1.43 4.13 2.15
CA GLY A 61 -0.70 3.36 1.13
C GLY A 61 0.56 4.08 0.62
N GLY A 62 0.45 5.38 0.35
CA GLY A 62 1.55 6.20 -0.14
C GLY A 62 2.68 6.37 0.88
N ILE A 63 2.37 6.74 2.13
CA ILE A 63 3.38 6.92 3.19
C ILE A 63 4.12 5.61 3.47
N CYS A 64 3.36 4.51 3.53
CA CYS A 64 3.88 3.17 3.72
C CYS A 64 4.88 2.81 2.59
N ALA A 65 4.46 3.01 1.33
CA ALA A 65 5.27 2.71 0.16
C ALA A 65 6.49 3.61 0.00
N VAL A 66 6.40 4.91 0.32
CA VAL A 66 7.58 5.80 0.35
C VAL A 66 8.64 5.23 1.27
N ILE A 67 8.26 4.88 2.50
CA ILE A 67 9.22 4.40 3.50
C ILE A 67 9.86 3.08 3.04
N GLY A 68 9.04 2.17 2.51
CA GLY A 68 9.53 0.93 1.93
C GLY A 68 10.49 1.18 0.76
N ILE A 69 10.06 1.86 -0.30
CA ILE A 69 10.87 2.02 -1.50
C ILE A 69 12.12 2.89 -1.23
N ALA A 70 12.04 3.88 -0.34
CA ALA A 70 13.20 4.64 0.11
C ALA A 70 14.26 3.76 0.77
N ALA A 71 13.85 2.83 1.64
CA ALA A 71 14.77 1.86 2.22
C ALA A 71 15.44 1.00 1.14
N SER A 72 14.69 0.53 0.14
CA SER A 72 15.25 -0.25 -0.98
C SER A 72 16.22 0.52 -1.86
N VAL A 73 15.97 1.82 -2.08
CA VAL A 73 16.88 2.69 -2.85
C VAL A 73 18.16 2.94 -2.05
N LEU A 74 18.05 3.15 -0.74
CA LEU A 74 19.21 3.27 0.18
C LEU A 74 20.05 1.99 0.22
N LEU A 75 19.42 0.82 0.13
CA LEU A 75 20.11 -0.48 0.04
C LEU A 75 20.70 -0.77 -1.36
N GLY A 76 20.38 0.04 -2.38
CA GLY A 76 20.84 -0.16 -3.76
C GLY A 76 20.06 -1.21 -4.54
N ASP A 77 18.97 -1.74 -3.98
CA ASP A 77 18.19 -2.83 -4.59
C ASP A 77 17.30 -2.37 -5.74
N THR A 78 16.91 -1.08 -5.78
CA THR A 78 15.97 -0.57 -6.80
C THR A 78 16.38 0.78 -7.35
N PRO A 79 16.17 1.02 -8.67
CA PRO A 79 16.43 2.32 -9.29
C PRO A 79 15.59 3.43 -8.66
N ALA A 80 16.17 4.62 -8.45
CA ALA A 80 15.48 5.80 -7.91
C ALA A 80 14.14 6.16 -8.62
N PRO A 81 13.94 5.95 -9.94
CA PRO A 81 12.65 6.15 -10.58
C PRO A 81 11.51 5.29 -9.99
N VAL A 82 11.81 4.09 -9.50
CA VAL A 82 10.82 3.18 -8.88
C VAL A 82 10.22 3.81 -7.61
N LEU A 83 10.97 4.68 -6.94
CA LEU A 83 10.48 5.43 -5.78
C LEU A 83 9.36 6.37 -6.17
N ALA A 84 9.50 7.13 -7.25
CA ALA A 84 8.45 8.03 -7.72
C ALA A 84 7.21 7.26 -8.23
N PHE A 85 7.41 6.32 -9.15
CA PHE A 85 6.29 5.58 -9.76
C PHE A 85 5.62 4.60 -8.79
N GLY A 86 6.40 3.89 -7.98
CA GLY A 86 5.88 2.95 -6.99
C GLY A 86 5.13 3.64 -5.85
N THR A 87 5.57 4.83 -5.44
CA THR A 87 4.84 5.64 -4.46
C THR A 87 3.52 6.12 -5.01
N LEU A 88 3.52 6.69 -6.22
CA LEU A 88 2.29 7.17 -6.88
C LEU A 88 1.31 6.02 -7.09
N GLY A 89 1.78 4.89 -7.62
CA GLY A 89 0.96 3.69 -7.80
C GLY A 89 0.40 3.15 -6.49
N SER A 90 1.19 3.15 -5.41
CA SER A 90 0.76 2.71 -4.08
C SER A 90 -0.22 3.66 -3.39
N ALA A 91 -0.09 4.97 -3.63
CA ALA A 91 -1.06 5.96 -3.17
C ALA A 91 -2.41 5.76 -3.87
N VAL A 92 -2.41 5.53 -5.18
CA VAL A 92 -3.64 5.22 -5.93
C VAL A 92 -4.22 3.87 -5.49
N ALA A 93 -3.39 2.83 -5.36
CA ALA A 93 -3.81 1.51 -4.91
C ALA A 93 -4.40 1.53 -3.49
N GLY A 94 -3.79 2.29 -2.57
CA GLY A 94 -4.31 2.51 -1.23
C GLY A 94 -5.64 3.26 -1.21
N GLY A 95 -5.80 4.24 -2.09
CA GLY A 95 -7.07 4.95 -2.26
C GLY A 95 -8.17 4.05 -2.82
N ILE A 96 -7.85 3.22 -3.82
CA ILE A 96 -8.75 2.20 -4.37
C ILE A 96 -9.14 1.19 -3.29
N GLY A 97 -8.17 0.72 -2.50
CA GLY A 97 -8.42 -0.16 -1.36
C GLY A 97 -9.36 0.46 -0.34
N GLY A 98 -9.16 1.73 -0.02
CA GLY A 98 -10.04 2.49 0.87
C GLY A 98 -11.48 2.59 0.34
N LEU A 99 -11.65 2.87 -0.96
CA LEU A 99 -12.96 2.88 -1.61
C LEU A 99 -13.62 1.49 -1.62
N ALA A 100 -12.87 0.45 -1.97
CA ALA A 100 -13.35 -0.93 -2.03
C ALA A 100 -13.80 -1.42 -0.63
N ALA A 101 -13.01 -1.16 0.40
CA ALA A 101 -13.38 -1.49 1.78
C ALA A 101 -14.64 -0.77 2.25
N ARG A 102 -14.87 0.47 1.80
CA ARG A 102 -16.10 1.20 2.12
C ARG A 102 -17.30 0.63 1.37
N ALA A 103 -17.14 0.29 0.09
CA ALA A 103 -18.20 -0.34 -0.71
C ALA A 103 -18.59 -1.74 -0.20
N LEU A 104 -17.61 -2.50 0.30
CA LEU A 104 -17.81 -3.84 0.88
C LEU A 104 -18.25 -3.78 2.35
N GLY A 105 -17.73 -2.82 3.12
CA GLY A 105 -18.10 -2.58 4.53
C GLY A 105 -19.49 -1.97 4.69
N GLY A 106 -19.93 -1.15 3.73
CA GLY A 106 -21.31 -0.66 3.66
C GLY A 106 -22.36 -1.76 3.49
N LYS A 107 -21.97 -2.97 3.05
CA LYS A 107 -22.86 -4.15 3.03
C LYS A 107 -22.93 -4.88 4.37
N LYS A 108 -21.95 -4.71 5.28
CA LYS A 108 -21.93 -5.40 6.59
C LYS A 108 -22.76 -4.69 7.66
N THR A 109 -23.24 -3.48 7.43
CA THR A 109 -24.12 -2.74 8.38
C THR A 109 -25.60 -2.79 8.03
N ALA A 110 -25.99 -3.52 6.96
CA ALA A 110 -27.39 -3.67 6.53
C ALA A 110 -28.01 -5.02 6.91
N ALA A 111 -27.30 -5.82 7.72
CA ALA A 111 -27.80 -7.09 8.25
C ALA A 111 -27.54 -7.14 9.76
N ALA A 112 -28.37 -6.41 10.51
CA ALA A 112 -28.59 -6.59 11.94
C ALA A 112 -30.01 -6.09 12.26
#